data_AF-A0AAV5IJH8-F1
#
_entry.id   AF-A0AAV5IJH8-F1
#
_cell.length_a   1.000
_cell.length_b   1.000
_cell.length_c   1.000
_cell.angle_alpha   90.00
_cell.angle_beta   90.00
_cell.angle_gamma   90.00
#
_symmetry.space_group_name_H-M   'P 1'
#
loop_
_entity.id
_entity.type
_entity.pdbx_description
1 polymer ?
#
loop_
_entity_poly.entity_id
_entity_poly.type
_entity_poly.pdbx_seq_one_letter_code
_entity_poly.pdbx_strand_id
1 'polypeptide(L)'
;MGDQIDNSPYWFRMNVNESVYLCTTNPLSENEVKLLKQRTRDLYRVNMILDNLPAMRFANQNSLQTTSTESWRTGFPVGRGRFGFISESDNKKPPGYEIVGFEVVPCSVKDDPNAMTKLKIYDNVPSMNCPLELEKSQIIREQERISFTYEVEFVKSDIRWPSRWDA
;
A
#
# COMPACT_ATOMS: atom_id res chain seq x y z
N MET A 1 -17.01 22.54 -1.12
CA MET A 1 -17.11 21.53 -0.06
C MET A 1 -15.95 20.58 -0.29
N GLY A 2 -14.98 20.55 0.61
CA GLY A 2 -13.83 19.66 0.53
C GLY A 2 -14.02 18.50 1.49
N ASP A 3 -13.48 17.35 1.15
CA ASP A 3 -13.46 16.19 2.05
C ASP A 3 -12.54 16.50 3.24
N GLN A 4 -12.95 16.07 4.44
CA GLN A 4 -12.15 16.20 5.65
C GLN A 4 -10.95 15.26 5.57
N ILE A 5 -9.75 15.78 5.88
CA ILE A 5 -8.52 14.99 5.96
C ILE A 5 -8.36 14.53 7.41
N ASP A 6 -8.32 13.22 7.61
CA ASP A 6 -8.11 12.60 8.92
C ASP A 6 -6.79 11.81 8.94
N ASN A 7 -6.15 11.76 10.11
CA ASN A 7 -4.91 11.02 10.29
C ASN A 7 -5.15 9.51 10.27
N SER A 8 -4.37 8.82 9.47
CA SER A 8 -4.39 7.36 9.39
C SER A 8 -3.50 6.72 10.47
N PRO A 9 -3.69 5.42 10.81
CA PRO A 9 -2.83 4.71 11.75
C PRO A 9 -1.48 4.28 11.15
N TYR A 10 -1.17 4.63 9.90
CA TYR A 10 0.11 4.33 9.28
C TYR A 10 1.16 5.32 9.77
N TRP A 11 2.26 4.79 10.31
CA TRP A 11 3.35 5.59 10.89
C TRP A 11 4.64 5.27 10.15
N PHE A 12 5.33 6.30 9.64
CA PHE A 12 6.58 6.11 8.91
C PHE A 12 7.76 6.70 9.67
N ARG A 13 8.85 5.95 9.77
CA ARG A 13 10.14 6.49 10.19
C ARG A 13 10.96 6.82 8.96
N MET A 14 11.25 8.10 8.76
CA MET A 14 11.93 8.56 7.55
C MET A 14 13.29 7.89 7.39
N ASN A 15 13.58 7.41 6.18
CA ASN A 15 14.82 6.71 5.84
C ASN A 15 15.04 5.40 6.64
N VAL A 16 13.95 4.76 7.06
CA VAL A 16 13.94 3.43 7.68
C VAL A 16 13.00 2.54 6.88
N ASN A 17 13.56 1.50 6.26
CA ASN A 17 12.75 0.48 5.60
C ASN A 17 12.26 -0.52 6.66
N GLU A 18 10.96 -0.65 6.79
CA GLU A 18 10.33 -1.47 7.83
C GLU A 18 9.01 -2.06 7.38
N SER A 19 8.73 -3.27 7.85
CA SER A 19 7.45 -3.94 7.71
C SER A 19 6.79 -4.00 9.07
N VAL A 20 5.57 -3.47 9.18
CA VAL A 20 4.95 -3.13 10.45
C VAL A 20 3.52 -3.65 10.51
N TYR A 21 3.14 -4.20 11.65
CA TYR A 21 1.78 -4.65 11.94
C TYR A 21 0.89 -3.52 12.47
N LEU A 22 -0.34 -3.43 11.97
CA LEU A 22 -1.33 -2.46 12.43
C LEU A 22 -2.35 -3.09 13.37
N CYS A 23 -3.16 -4.01 12.83
CA CYS A 23 -4.24 -4.61 13.58
C CYS A 23 -4.76 -5.87 12.90
N THR A 24 -5.44 -6.71 13.67
CA THR A 24 -6.23 -7.83 13.19
C THR A 24 -7.69 -7.56 13.54
N THR A 25 -8.58 -7.80 12.57
CA THR A 25 -10.02 -7.65 12.80
C THR A 25 -10.54 -8.72 13.75
N ASN A 26 -11.71 -8.45 14.33
CA ASN A 26 -12.54 -9.51 14.86
C ASN A 26 -12.97 -10.46 13.73
N PRO A 27 -13.45 -11.68 14.07
CA PRO A 27 -14.01 -12.60 13.08
C PRO A 27 -15.09 -11.87 12.28
N LEU A 28 -14.94 -11.85 10.95
CA LEU A 28 -15.81 -11.06 10.09
C LEU A 28 -17.26 -11.55 10.18
N SER A 29 -18.18 -10.60 10.34
CA SER A 29 -19.61 -10.82 10.19
C SER A 29 -20.02 -10.91 8.71
N GLU A 30 -21.19 -11.48 8.44
CA GLU A 30 -21.75 -11.58 7.08
C GLU A 30 -21.83 -10.21 6.38
N ASN A 31 -22.22 -9.17 7.12
CA ASN A 31 -22.34 -7.81 6.60
C ASN A 31 -20.97 -7.22 6.23
N GLU A 32 -19.95 -7.44 7.05
CA GLU A 32 -18.58 -6.98 6.76
C GLU A 32 -17.99 -7.73 5.56
N VAL A 33 -18.23 -9.03 5.45
CA VAL A 33 -17.83 -9.84 4.28
C VAL A 33 -18.47 -9.30 3.00
N LYS A 34 -19.78 -8.99 3.02
CA LYS A 34 -20.48 -8.39 1.88
C LYS A 34 -19.92 -7.03 1.53
N LEU A 35 -19.70 -6.16 2.53
CA LEU A 35 -19.15 -4.83 2.34
C LEU A 35 -17.75 -4.87 1.72
N LEU A 36 -16.85 -5.70 2.24
CA LEU A 36 -15.48 -5.85 1.73
C LEU A 36 -15.49 -6.37 0.29
N LYS A 37 -16.29 -7.41 0.00
CA LYS A 37 -16.44 -7.94 -1.37
C LYS A 37 -16.98 -6.89 -2.32
N GLN A 38 -17.96 -6.09 -1.89
CA GLN A 38 -18.50 -5.01 -2.68
C GLN A 38 -17.44 -3.95 -2.97
N ARG A 39 -16.73 -3.46 -1.95
CA ARG A 39 -15.66 -2.45 -2.13
C ARG A 39 -14.56 -2.93 -3.07
N THR A 40 -14.19 -4.20 -3.00
CA THR A 40 -13.21 -4.79 -3.93
C THR A 40 -13.76 -4.84 -5.36
N ARG A 41 -15.03 -5.20 -5.57
CA ARG A 41 -15.66 -5.22 -6.91
C ARG A 41 -15.85 -3.82 -7.49
N ASP A 42 -16.23 -2.87 -6.64
CA ASP A 42 -16.49 -1.48 -7.03
C ASP A 42 -15.18 -0.68 -7.18
N LEU A 43 -14.02 -1.33 -7.01
CA LEU A 43 -12.70 -0.72 -7.06
C LEU A 43 -12.60 0.53 -6.18
N TYR A 44 -13.20 0.46 -4.98
CA TYR A 44 -13.24 1.56 -4.04
C TYR A 44 -11.82 2.08 -3.77
N ARG A 45 -11.61 3.38 -4.03
CA ARG A 45 -10.29 4.02 -3.98
C ARG A 45 -10.08 4.68 -2.63
N VAL A 46 -8.99 4.32 -1.97
CA VAL A 46 -8.49 4.99 -0.78
C VAL A 46 -7.55 6.10 -1.23
N ASN A 47 -7.84 7.33 -0.81
CA ASN A 47 -6.96 8.47 -1.00
C ASN A 47 -6.13 8.66 0.28
N MET A 48 -4.82 8.76 0.12
CA MET A 48 -3.89 9.10 1.19
C MET A 48 -3.04 10.28 0.75
N ILE A 49 -2.52 11.03 1.71
CA ILE A 49 -1.62 12.15 1.46
C ILE A 49 -0.45 12.03 2.43
N LEU A 50 0.77 12.23 1.94
CA LEU A 50 1.99 12.28 2.74
C LEU A 50 2.78 13.53 2.33
N ASP A 51 3.04 14.43 3.28
CA ASP A 51 3.74 15.70 3.01
C ASP A 51 3.14 16.51 1.84
N ASN A 52 1.80 16.59 1.83
CA ASN A 52 1.00 17.19 0.76
C ASN A 52 1.07 16.47 -0.61
N LEU A 53 1.79 15.36 -0.74
CA LEU A 53 1.77 14.53 -1.94
C LEU A 53 0.65 13.50 -1.86
N PRO A 54 -0.21 13.40 -2.89
CA PRO A 54 -1.21 12.34 -2.95
C PRO A 54 -0.54 10.98 -3.14
N ALA A 55 -1.11 9.95 -2.54
CA ALA A 55 -0.78 8.57 -2.88
C ALA A 55 -1.07 8.36 -4.36
N MET A 56 -0.04 7.98 -5.09
CA MET A 56 -0.12 7.64 -6.49
C MET A 56 -0.01 6.12 -6.66
N ARG A 57 -0.68 5.62 -7.69
CA ARG A 57 -0.56 4.24 -8.11
C ARG A 57 -0.30 4.20 -9.61
N PHE A 58 0.60 3.32 -10.03
CA PHE A 58 0.74 2.94 -11.42
C PHE A 58 -0.46 2.10 -11.89
N ALA A 59 -1.16 2.58 -12.91
CA ALA A 59 -2.17 1.80 -13.61
C ALA A 59 -1.62 1.33 -14.97
N ASN A 60 -1.18 0.07 -15.06
CA ASN A 60 -0.91 -0.56 -16.36
C ASN A 60 -2.23 -1.11 -16.93
N GLN A 61 -2.75 -0.51 -18.00
CA GLN A 61 -3.87 -1.08 -18.75
C GLN A 61 -3.34 -2.23 -19.62
N ASN A 62 -3.37 -3.44 -19.05
CA ASN A 62 -3.20 -4.75 -19.72
C ASN A 62 -2.05 -4.91 -20.73
N SER A 63 -1.21 -5.87 -20.38
CA SER A 63 -0.20 -6.59 -21.16
C SER A 63 -0.69 -7.29 -22.45
N LEU A 64 -1.61 -6.71 -23.23
CA LEU A 64 -2.08 -7.26 -24.51
C LEU A 64 -2.34 -6.22 -25.62
N GLN A 65 -1.94 -4.96 -25.45
CA GLN A 65 -1.92 -4.03 -26.58
C GLN A 65 -0.74 -3.07 -26.49
N THR A 66 0.04 -3.06 -27.57
CA THR A 66 1.29 -2.33 -27.78
C THR A 66 1.08 -0.82 -27.82
N THR A 67 0.58 -0.23 -26.74
CA THR A 67 0.61 1.21 -26.44
C THR A 67 0.34 1.34 -24.94
N SER A 68 1.38 1.18 -24.11
CA SER A 68 1.31 1.42 -22.66
C SER A 68 1.10 2.91 -22.42
N THR A 69 -0.15 3.36 -22.33
CA THR A 69 -0.45 4.69 -21.79
C THR A 69 -0.27 4.64 -20.28
N GLU A 70 0.94 4.99 -19.87
CA GLU A 70 1.35 5.24 -18.49
C GLU A 70 0.44 6.34 -17.93
N SER A 71 -0.51 5.95 -17.07
CA SER A 71 -1.40 6.92 -16.42
C SER A 71 -1.29 6.81 -14.90
N TRP A 72 -0.74 7.85 -14.30
CA TRP A 72 -0.75 8.05 -12.86
C TRP A 72 -2.19 8.28 -12.38
N ARG A 73 -2.54 7.63 -11.28
CA ARG A 73 -3.88 7.71 -10.70
C ARG A 73 -3.78 7.94 -9.19
N THR A 74 -4.50 8.95 -8.70
CA THR A 74 -4.59 9.25 -7.25
C THR A 74 -5.36 8.16 -6.49
N GLY A 75 -4.79 7.68 -5.40
CA GLY A 75 -5.40 6.66 -4.55
C GLY A 75 -5.32 5.25 -5.13
N PHE A 76 -5.52 4.27 -4.24
CA PHE A 76 -5.36 2.85 -4.53
C PHE A 76 -6.64 2.08 -4.20
N PRO A 77 -7.02 1.05 -4.98
CA PRO A 77 -8.19 0.25 -4.67
C PRO A 77 -7.93 -0.67 -3.49
N VAL A 78 -8.99 -1.02 -2.76
CA VAL A 78 -8.92 -2.03 -1.71
C VAL A 78 -8.81 -3.43 -2.34
N GLY A 79 -7.75 -4.16 -1.99
CA GLY A 79 -7.53 -5.54 -2.43
C GLY A 79 -6.38 -5.66 -3.42
N ARG A 80 -6.54 -6.50 -4.46
CA ARG A 80 -5.44 -6.92 -5.32
C ARG A 80 -4.99 -5.81 -6.26
N GLY A 81 -3.79 -5.28 -6.04
CA GLY A 81 -3.02 -4.50 -7.01
C GLY A 81 -1.66 -5.14 -7.26
N ARG A 82 -1.18 -5.10 -8.51
CA ARG A 82 0.23 -5.38 -8.84
C ARG A 82 0.92 -4.08 -9.24
N PHE A 83 2.25 -4.13 -9.17
CA PHE A 83 3.30 -3.24 -9.67
C PHE A 83 3.89 -2.28 -8.65
N GLY A 84 5.18 -2.46 -8.39
CA GLY A 84 6.17 -1.47 -7.97
C GLY A 84 7.46 -1.80 -8.72
N PHE A 85 8.10 -0.81 -9.35
CA PHE A 85 9.41 -0.94 -9.98
C PHE A 85 10.46 -0.31 -9.08
N ILE A 86 11.59 -0.98 -8.90
CA ILE A 86 12.76 -0.44 -8.21
C ILE A 86 13.65 0.18 -9.30
N SER A 87 14.03 1.45 -9.15
CA SER A 87 15.22 1.98 -9.83
C SER A 87 16.26 2.41 -8.81
N GLU A 88 17.47 1.94 -9.05
CA GLU A 88 18.66 2.18 -8.27
C GLU A 88 19.43 3.35 -8.91
N SER A 89 19.89 4.32 -8.12
CA SER A 89 21.32 4.64 -8.03
C SER A 89 21.66 5.86 -7.18
N ASP A 90 22.83 5.69 -6.59
CA ASP A 90 23.85 6.66 -6.19
C ASP A 90 23.94 7.27 -4.78
N ASN A 91 25.18 7.20 -4.32
CA ASN A 91 25.65 7.40 -2.96
C ASN A 91 26.38 8.74 -2.87
N LYS A 92 25.89 9.66 -2.05
CA LYS A 92 26.69 10.68 -1.34
C LYS A 92 25.90 11.27 -0.15
N LYS A 93 26.66 11.58 0.91
CA LYS A 93 26.28 11.97 2.28
C LYS A 93 25.48 13.29 2.38
N PRO A 94 24.85 13.60 3.53
CA PRO A 94 23.53 14.24 3.58
C PRO A 94 23.57 15.78 3.67
N PRO A 95 22.57 16.44 3.07
CA PRO A 95 21.63 17.31 3.74
C PRO A 95 20.27 16.57 3.90
N GLY A 96 19.31 17.15 4.62
CA GLY A 96 18.03 16.49 4.93
C GLY A 96 17.34 15.85 3.71
N TYR A 97 16.60 14.78 3.94
CA TYR A 97 15.82 14.08 2.92
C TYR A 97 14.45 14.74 2.75
N GLU A 98 13.96 14.84 1.52
CA GLU A 98 12.63 15.35 1.17
C GLU A 98 11.89 14.28 0.35
N ILE A 99 10.56 14.17 0.52
CA ILE A 99 9.75 13.12 -0.12
C ILE A 99 9.27 13.61 -1.49
N VAL A 100 9.83 13.14 -2.60
CA VAL A 100 9.46 13.63 -3.94
C VAL A 100 8.41 12.79 -4.65
N GLY A 101 7.95 11.71 -4.03
CA GLY A 101 6.91 10.83 -4.56
C GLY A 101 6.33 9.95 -3.46
N PHE A 102 5.06 9.57 -3.61
CA PHE A 102 4.39 8.69 -2.68
C PHE A 102 3.59 7.64 -3.45
N GLU A 103 4.08 6.41 -3.46
CA GLU A 103 3.46 5.29 -4.14
C GLU A 103 2.86 4.30 -3.14
N VAL A 104 1.67 3.78 -3.44
CA VAL A 104 1.04 2.73 -2.63
C VAL A 104 0.63 1.55 -3.50
N VAL A 105 1.13 0.37 -3.11
CA VAL A 105 0.84 -0.91 -3.77
C VAL A 105 -0.02 -1.79 -2.85
N PRO A 106 -1.32 -1.96 -3.13
CA PRO A 106 -2.18 -2.76 -2.27
C PRO A 106 -1.98 -4.25 -2.55
N CYS A 107 -1.78 -5.01 -1.47
CA CYS A 107 -1.42 -6.43 -1.54
C CYS A 107 -2.37 -7.28 -0.70
N SER A 108 -2.61 -8.51 -1.13
CA SER A 108 -3.42 -9.47 -0.39
C SER A 108 -2.61 -10.75 -0.18
N VAL A 109 -2.23 -10.99 1.07
CA VAL A 109 -1.41 -12.12 1.50
C VAL A 109 -2.15 -12.85 2.60
N LYS A 110 -2.16 -14.19 2.56
CA LYS A 110 -2.68 -15.01 3.63
C LYS A 110 -1.59 -15.24 4.67
N ASP A 111 -1.79 -14.68 5.85
CA ASP A 111 -0.88 -14.83 7.01
C ASP A 111 -1.37 -15.87 8.03
N ASP A 112 -0.45 -16.33 8.87
CA ASP A 112 -0.76 -17.24 9.97
C ASP A 112 -1.51 -16.49 11.11
N PRO A 113 -2.78 -16.83 11.40
CA PRO A 113 -3.60 -16.06 12.35
C PRO A 113 -3.05 -16.11 13.78
N ASN A 114 -2.40 -17.20 14.15
CA ASN A 114 -1.81 -17.40 15.48
C ASN A 114 -0.56 -16.54 15.71
N ALA A 115 0.20 -16.23 14.65
CA ALA A 115 1.34 -15.34 14.72
C ALA A 115 0.85 -13.89 14.85
N MET A 116 -0.09 -13.49 14.00
CA MET A 116 -0.61 -12.12 13.94
C MET A 116 -1.34 -11.71 15.23
N THR A 117 -2.09 -12.62 15.86
CA THR A 117 -2.84 -12.33 17.10
C THR A 117 -1.92 -11.98 18.28
N LYS A 118 -0.65 -12.40 18.24
CA LYS A 118 0.33 -12.11 19.30
C LYS A 118 1.03 -10.76 19.13
N LEU A 119 0.89 -10.15 17.95
CA LEU A 119 1.54 -8.88 17.62
C LEU A 119 0.75 -7.71 18.21
N LYS A 120 1.48 -6.71 18.63
CA LYS A 120 0.97 -5.41 19.03
C LYS A 120 1.11 -4.43 17.88
N ILE A 121 0.26 -3.41 17.87
CA ILE A 121 0.36 -2.31 16.91
C ILE A 121 1.80 -1.76 16.90
N TYR A 122 2.33 -1.59 15.69
CA TYR A 122 3.71 -1.18 15.40
C TYR A 122 4.82 -2.20 15.66
N ASP A 123 4.49 -3.46 15.90
CA ASP A 123 5.50 -4.53 15.92
C ASP A 123 6.05 -4.77 14.52
N ASN A 124 7.34 -5.06 14.45
CA ASN A 124 8.00 -5.45 13.20
C ASN A 124 7.56 -6.84 12.78
N VAL A 125 7.19 -6.98 11.51
CA VAL A 125 6.86 -8.25 10.86
C VAL A 125 7.90 -8.57 9.80
N PRO A 126 8.06 -9.84 9.40
CA PRO A 126 8.91 -10.16 8.27
C PRO A 126 8.38 -9.49 6.98
N SER A 127 9.30 -8.97 6.17
CA SER A 127 9.00 -8.47 4.82
C SER A 127 8.39 -9.60 3.98
N MET A 128 7.35 -9.27 3.22
CA MET A 128 6.54 -10.24 2.49
C MET A 128 6.48 -9.86 1.01
N ASN A 129 6.85 -10.81 0.15
CA ASN A 129 6.64 -10.64 -1.28
C ASN A 129 5.18 -10.88 -1.63
N CYS A 130 4.57 -9.92 -2.33
CA CYS A 130 3.20 -10.03 -2.81
C CYS A 130 2.99 -11.26 -3.70
N PRO A 131 2.17 -12.24 -3.29
CA PRO A 131 2.03 -13.49 -4.01
C PRO A 131 1.28 -13.27 -5.33
N LEU A 132 1.81 -13.88 -6.40
CA LEU A 132 1.14 -13.92 -7.71
C LEU A 132 0.03 -14.98 -7.75
N GLU A 133 0.12 -15.99 -6.88
CA GLU A 133 -0.78 -17.14 -6.80
C GLU A 133 -2.03 -16.82 -5.98
N LEU A 134 -3.20 -17.18 -6.51
CA LEU A 134 -4.50 -16.99 -5.85
C LEU A 134 -4.64 -17.80 -4.55
N GLU A 135 -3.94 -18.93 -4.44
CA GLU A 135 -4.00 -19.80 -3.25
C GLU A 135 -3.32 -19.18 -2.02
N LYS A 136 -2.37 -18.28 -2.24
CA LYS A 136 -1.65 -17.52 -1.20
C LYS A 136 -2.31 -16.17 -0.89
N SER A 137 -3.39 -15.83 -1.59
CA SER A 137 -4.13 -14.59 -1.38
C SER A 137 -5.11 -14.72 -0.20
N GLN A 138 -5.34 -13.63 0.52
CA GLN A 138 -6.31 -13.64 1.62
C GLN A 138 -7.73 -13.81 1.08
N ILE A 139 -8.44 -14.81 1.60
CA ILE A 139 -9.84 -15.06 1.24
C ILE A 139 -10.75 -14.31 2.22
N ILE A 140 -11.80 -13.67 1.70
CA ILE A 140 -12.81 -12.97 2.51
C ILE A 140 -14.02 -13.90 2.73
N ARG A 141 -14.14 -14.45 3.94
CA ARG A 141 -15.23 -15.34 4.39
C ARG A 141 -15.69 -14.97 5.80
N GLU A 142 -16.86 -15.47 6.19
CA GLU A 142 -17.37 -15.30 7.55
C GLU A 142 -16.46 -16.01 8.54
N GLN A 143 -16.36 -15.44 9.76
CA GLN A 143 -15.48 -15.89 10.84
C GLN A 143 -13.97 -15.83 10.57
N GLU A 144 -13.54 -15.52 9.35
CA GLU A 144 -12.13 -15.23 9.06
C GLU A 144 -11.70 -13.93 9.72
N ARG A 145 -10.41 -13.84 10.05
CA ARG A 145 -9.79 -12.62 10.58
C ARG A 145 -8.85 -12.07 9.52
N ILE A 146 -8.90 -10.75 9.30
CA ILE A 146 -7.98 -10.07 8.39
C ILE A 146 -6.97 -9.32 9.24
N SER A 147 -5.70 -9.55 8.97
CA SER A 147 -4.60 -8.80 9.56
C SER A 147 -4.11 -7.75 8.56
N PHE A 148 -3.90 -6.54 9.05
CA PHE A 148 -3.38 -5.42 8.28
C PHE A 148 -1.93 -5.17 8.68
N THR A 149 -1.07 -5.19 7.68
CA THR A 149 0.34 -4.85 7.76
C THR A 149 0.67 -3.88 6.64
N TYR A 150 1.78 -3.17 6.78
CA TYR A 150 2.33 -2.35 5.71
C TYR A 150 3.84 -2.47 5.71
N GLU A 151 4.41 -2.26 4.53
CA GLU A 151 5.85 -2.23 4.33
C GLU A 151 6.21 -0.90 3.69
N VAL A 152 7.25 -0.28 4.21
CA VAL A 152 7.76 1.01 3.77
C VAL A 152 9.13 0.79 3.18
N GLU A 153 9.31 1.23 1.94
CA GLU A 153 10.58 1.24 1.26
C GLU A 153 10.89 2.66 0.78
N PHE A 154 12.02 3.21 1.23
CA PHE A 154 12.54 4.48 0.73
C PHE A 154 13.49 4.23 -0.43
N VAL A 155 13.11 4.67 -1.62
CA VAL A 155 13.93 4.62 -2.83
C VAL A 155 14.43 6.03 -3.14
N LYS A 156 15.74 6.17 -3.38
CA LYS A 156 16.31 7.45 -3.82
C LYS A 156 15.83 7.77 -5.22
N SER A 157 15.45 9.03 -5.43
CA SER A 157 15.03 9.55 -6.74
C SER A 157 15.94 10.71 -7.15
N ASP A 158 16.19 10.82 -8.45
CA ASP A 158 16.90 11.95 -9.06
C ASP A 158 15.99 13.20 -9.24
N ILE A 159 14.69 13.06 -8.94
CA ILE A 159 13.73 14.17 -9.00
C ILE A 159 14.06 15.18 -7.90
N ARG A 160 14.19 16.45 -8.29
CA ARG A 160 14.34 17.56 -7.34
C ARG A 160 12.99 17.93 -6.75
N TRP A 161 12.94 18.23 -5.46
CA TRP A 161 11.71 18.60 -4.74
C TRP A 161 10.83 19.68 -5.41
N PRO A 162 11.37 20.76 -6.01
CA PRO A 162 10.54 21.73 -6.72
C PRO A 162 9.74 21.15 -7.89
N SER A 163 10.24 20.09 -8.53
CA SER A 163 9.66 19.44 -9.71
C SER A 163 8.80 18.21 -9.37
N ARG A 164 8.51 17.98 -8.09
CA ARG A 164 7.76 16.79 -7.63
C ARG A 164 6.32 16.67 -8.19
N TRP A 165 5.77 17.76 -8.71
CA TRP A 165 4.43 17.79 -9.32
C TRP A 165 4.44 17.51 -10.83
N ASP A 166 5.63 17.56 -11.46
CA ASP A 166 5.81 17.46 -12.91
C ASP A 166 6.27 16.07 -13.35
N ALA A 167 6.38 15.12 -12.41
CA ALA A 167 6.85 13.75 -12.62
C ALA A 167 5.71 12.76 -12.95
#